data_AF-A0A416W6U2-F1
#
_entry.id   AF-A0A416W6U2-F1
#
_cell.length_a   1.000
_cell.length_b   1.000
_cell.length_c   1.000
_cell.angle_alpha   90.00
_cell.angle_beta   90.00
_cell.angle_gamma   90.00
#
_symmetry.space_group_name_H-M   'P 1'
#
loop_
_entity.id
_entity.type
_entity.pdbx_description
1 polymer ?
#
loop_
_entity_poly.entity_id
_entity_poly.type
_entity_poly.pdbx_seq_one_letter_code
_entity_poly.pdbx_strand_id
1 'polypeptide(L)' 'MLFGVNTIPDYRKRGLAGRLITQAINDVQIQGRKGLVLTCKDALVPCYSKFGFINEGISEHSTHGNVVWNQMRLEF' A
#
# COMPACT_ATOMS: atom_id res chain seq x y z
N MET A 1 -5.46 -4.85 -6.47
CA MET A 1 -5.32 -4.78 -5.00
C MET A 1 -3.99 -5.39 -4.60
N LEU A 2 -3.22 -4.75 -3.73
CA LEU A 2 -2.00 -5.30 -3.14
C LEU A 2 -2.35 -5.93 -1.79
N PHE A 3 -2.07 -7.22 -1.63
CA PHE A 3 -2.39 -7.96 -0.40
C PHE A 3 -1.28 -7.86 0.67
N GLY A 4 -0.06 -7.53 0.27
CA GLY A 4 1.04 -7.38 1.21
C GLY A 4 2.35 -7.01 0.52
N VAL A 5 3.20 -6.28 1.25
CA VAL A 5 4.55 -5.90 0.81
C VAL A 5 5.48 -6.28 1.94
N ASN A 6 6.34 -7.25 1.67
CA ASN A 6 7.23 -7.81 2.68
C ASN A 6 8.68 -7.53 2.32
N THR A 7 9.45 -7.06 3.29
CA THR A 7 10.90 -6.97 3.20
C THR A 7 11.48 -7.75 4.37
N ILE A 8 12.32 -8.75 4.06
CA ILE A 8 12.99 -9.56 5.07
C ILE A 8 13.83 -8.66 6.01
N PRO A 9 13.92 -8.98 7.31
CA PRO A 9 14.49 -8.09 8.32
C PRO A 9 15.84 -7.47 7.94
N ASP A 10 16.76 -8.29 7.43
CA ASP A 10 18.13 -7.87 7.08
C ASP A 10 18.18 -6.84 5.95
N TYR A 11 17.11 -6.71 5.17
CA TYR A 11 17.01 -5.85 3.99
C TYR A 11 16.10 -4.63 4.20
N ARG A 12 15.53 -4.46 5.40
CA ARG A 12 14.68 -3.31 5.74
C ARG A 12 15.50 -2.02 5.83
N LYS A 13 14.81 -0.88 5.77
CA LYS A 13 15.41 0.48 5.85
C LYS A 13 16.41 0.83 4.75
N ARG A 14 16.42 0.06 3.65
CA ARG A 14 17.25 0.31 2.45
C ARG A 14 16.46 0.88 1.26
N GLY A 15 15.24 1.35 1.49
CA GLY A 15 14.34 1.86 0.43
C GLY A 15 13.72 0.79 -0.49
N LEU A 16 13.99 -0.50 -0.27
CA LEU A 16 13.55 -1.58 -1.17
C LEU A 16 12.02 -1.71 -1.27
N ALA A 17 11.30 -1.60 -0.15
CA ALA A 17 9.83 -1.62 -0.16
C ALA A 17 9.25 -0.47 -1.00
N GLY A 18 9.86 0.72 -0.90
CA GLY A 18 9.46 1.87 -1.71
C GLY A 18 9.70 1.65 -3.19
N ARG A 19 10.86 1.08 -3.56
CA ARG A 19 11.15 0.70 -4.96
C ARG A 19 10.13 -0.29 -5.51
N LEU A 20 9.72 -1.28 -4.71
CA LEU A 20 8.69 -2.23 -5.11
C LEU A 20 7.33 -1.56 -5.32
N ILE A 21 6.94 -0.62 -4.45
CA ILE A 21 5.70 0.16 -4.61
C ILE A 21 5.76 1.01 -5.89
N THR A 22 6.85 1.73 -6.13
CA THR A 22 7.02 2.53 -7.36
C THR A 22 6.92 1.66 -8.61
N GLN A 23 7.56 0.50 -8.62
CA GLN A 23 7.46 -0.42 -9.76
C GLN A 23 6.03 -0.92 -9.96
N ALA A 24 5.33 -1.30 -8.89
CA ALA A 24 3.94 -1.75 -8.97
C ALA A 24 3.00 -0.66 -9.50
N ILE A 25 3.23 0.62 -9.12
CA ILE A 25 2.48 1.76 -9.67
C ILE A 25 2.68 1.85 -11.17
N ASN A 26 3.94 1.84 -11.63
CA ASN A 26 4.28 1.90 -13.06
C ASN A 26 3.65 0.74 -13.85
N ASP A 27 3.76 -0.49 -13.34
CA ASP A 27 3.21 -1.68 -14.01
C ASP A 27 1.69 -1.55 -14.20
N VAL A 28 1.00 -1.03 -13.18
CA VAL A 28 -0.46 -0.87 -13.22
C VAL A 28 -0.89 0.26 -14.17
N GLN A 29 -0.13 1.35 -14.25
CA GLN A 29 -0.35 2.40 -15.24
C GLN A 29 -0.16 1.88 -16.67
N ILE A 30 0.91 1.12 -16.92
CA ILE A 30 1.19 0.51 -18.24
C ILE A 30 0.08 -0.47 -18.64
N GLN A 31 -0.48 -1.19 -17.67
CA GLN A 31 -1.63 -2.07 -17.88
C GLN A 31 -2.96 -1.32 -18.11
N GLY A 32 -2.97 0.01 -18.08
CA GLY A 32 -4.17 0.83 -18.29
C GLY A 32 -5.22 0.66 -17.20
N ARG A 33 -4.84 0.29 -15.97
CA ARG A 33 -5.81 0.22 -14.87
C ARG A 33 -6.06 1.63 -14.31
N LYS A 34 -7.20 1.78 -13.63
CA LYS A 34 -7.64 3.05 -13.03
C LYS A 34 -6.94 3.41 -11.71
N GLY A 35 -6.13 2.51 -11.16
CA GLY A 35 -5.51 2.75 -9.86
C GLY A 35 -5.10 1.48 -9.11
N LEU A 36 -4.68 1.69 -7.87
CA LEU A 36 -4.22 0.70 -6.91
C LEU A 36 -4.94 0.88 -5.58
N VAL A 37 -5.25 -0.25 -4.93
CA VAL A 37 -5.81 -0.29 -3.58
C VAL A 37 -4.95 -1.21 -2.73
N LEU A 38 -4.68 -0.80 -1.50
CA LEU A 38 -4.06 -1.61 -0.46
C LEU A 38 -4.72 -1.33 0.88
N THR A 39 -4.51 -2.21 1.85
CA THR A 39 -4.85 -1.95 3.25
C THR A 39 -3.58 -1.93 4.10
N CYS A 40 -3.53 -1.07 5.11
CA CYS A 40 -2.36 -0.95 5.98
C CYS A 40 -2.71 -0.65 7.43
N LYS A 41 -1.79 -0.96 8.34
CA LYS A 41 -1.88 -0.51 9.74
C LYS A 41 -1.69 1.00 9.80
N ASP A 42 -2.28 1.63 10.80
CA ASP A 42 -2.24 3.09 11.00
C ASP A 42 -0.83 3.70 10.92
N ALA A 43 0.15 3.08 11.59
CA ALA A 43 1.54 3.52 11.57
C ALA A 43 2.20 3.53 10.17
N LEU A 44 1.60 2.85 9.18
CA LEU A 44 2.10 2.81 7.80
C LEU A 44 1.39 3.78 6.86
N VAL A 45 0.31 4.44 7.29
CA VAL A 45 -0.39 5.45 6.47
C VAL A 45 0.58 6.52 5.95
N PRO A 46 1.43 7.16 6.78
CA PRO A 46 2.37 8.17 6.28
C PRO A 46 3.43 7.62 5.33
N CYS A 47 3.72 6.31 5.38
CA CYS A 47 4.63 5.66 4.45
C CYS A 47 4.01 5.58 3.06
N TYR A 48 2.76 5.11 2.96
CA TYR A 48 2.08 4.95 1.68
C TYR A 48 1.61 6.26 1.07
N SER A 49 1.24 7.26 1.88
CA SER A 49 0.84 8.58 1.37
C SER A 49 1.97 9.29 0.61
N LYS A 50 3.25 8.98 0.88
CA LYS A 50 4.40 9.50 0.10
C LYS A 50 4.39 9.07 -1.37
N PHE A 51 3.67 7.99 -1.70
CA PHE A 51 3.50 7.50 -3.06
C PHE A 51 2.18 7.97 -3.71
N GLY A 52 1.48 8.93 -3.09
CA GLY A 52 0.22 9.47 -3.58
C GLY A 52 -1.04 8.73 -3.13
N PHE A 53 -0.91 7.70 -2.30
CA PHE A 53 -2.08 7.00 -1.76
C PHE A 53 -2.86 7.90 -0.77
N ILE A 54 -4.16 7.99 -0.98
CA ILE A 54 -5.12 8.65 -0.11
C ILE A 54 -5.65 7.63 0.91
N ASN A 55 -5.71 8.01 2.18
CA ASN A 55 -6.37 7.21 3.21
C ASN A 55 -7.89 7.42 3.14
N GLU A 56 -8.62 6.37 2.82
CA GLU A 56 -10.09 6.36 2.76
C GLU A 56 -10.74 6.01 4.11
N GLY A 57 -9.93 5.86 5.16
CA GLY A 57 -10.36 5.54 6.51
C GLY A 57 -10.28 4.06 6.84
N ILE A 58 -10.79 3.71 8.02
CA ILE A 58 -10.81 2.33 8.50
C ILE A 58 -11.74 1.51 7.61
N SER A 59 -11.26 0.37 7.14
CA SER A 59 -12.08 -0.57 6.39
C SER A 59 -13.14 -1.19 7.31
N GLU A 60 -14.41 -0.90 7.05
CA GLU A 60 -15.55 -1.38 7.85
C GLU A 60 -15.67 -2.92 7.89
N HIS A 61 -15.08 -3.61 6.92
CA HIS A 61 -15.24 -5.06 6.74
C HIS A 61 -13.95 -5.86 6.96
N SER A 62 -12.82 -5.21 7.25
CA SER A 62 -11.54 -5.89 7.40
C SER A 62 -11.34 -6.38 8.84
N THR A 63 -11.82 -7.61 9.13
CA THR A 63 -11.59 -8.31 10.41
C THR A 63 -10.30 -9.15 10.42
N HIS A 64 -9.49 -9.06 9.35
CA HIS A 64 -8.32 -9.93 9.19
C HIS A 64 -7.33 -9.75 10.35
N GLY A 65 -7.20 -10.80 11.17
CA GLY A 65 -6.30 -10.84 12.33
C GLY A 65 -6.75 -10.03 13.54
N ASN A 66 -8.02 -9.60 13.63
CA ASN A 66 -8.55 -8.72 14.70
C ASN A 66 -7.76 -7.39 14.84
N VAL A 67 -7.22 -6.89 13.74
CA VAL A 67 -6.48 -5.62 13.69
C VAL A 67 -7.26 -4.61 12.87
N VAL A 68 -7.19 -3.33 13.27
CA VAL A 68 -7.73 -2.22 12.48
C VAL A 68 -6.86 -1.97 11.25
N TRP A 69 -7.50 -1.92 10.09
CA TRP A 69 -6.86 -1.68 8.80
C TRP A 69 -7.41 -0.40 8.15
N ASN A 70 -6.53 0.49 7.72
CA ASN A 70 -6.87 1.64 6.88
C ASN A 70 -6.88 1.22 5.41
N GLN A 71 -7.92 1.61 4.67
CA GLN A 71 -7.99 1.45 3.23
C GLN A 71 -7.27 2.61 2.54
N MET A 72 -6.37 2.29 1.62
CA MET A 72 -5.55 3.27 0.91
C MET A 72 -5.76 3.10 -0.60
N ARG A 73 -5.98 4.22 -1.32
CA ARG A 73 -6.20 4.23 -2.77
C ARG A 73 -5.27 5.21 -3.49
N LEU A 74 -4.75 4.79 -4.63
CA LEU A 74 -4.11 5.64 -5.61
C LEU A 74 -4.91 5.55 -6.92
N GLU A 75 -5.35 6.68 -7.47
CA GLU A 75 -6.07 6.76 -8.75
C GLU A 75 -5.18 7.46 -9.79
N PHE A 76 -5.44 7.18 -11.08
CA PHE A 76 -4.71 7.75 -12.23
C PHE A 76 -5.64 8.51 -13.18
#